data_AF-A0A8S9TML9-F1
#
_entry.id   AF-A0A8S9TML9-F1
#
_cell.length_a   1.000
_cell.length_b   1.000
_cell.length_c   1.000
_cell.angle_alpha   90.00
_cell.angle_beta   90.00
_cell.angle_gamma   90.00
#
_symmetry.space_group_name_H-M   'P 1'
#
loop_
_entity.id
_entity.type
_entity.pdbx_description
1 polymer ?
#
loop_
_entity_poly.entity_id
_entity_poly.type
_entity_poly.pdbx_seq_one_letter_code
_entity_poly.pdbx_strand_id
1 'polypeptide(L)'
;MASKDETLGQAKQRHKLELRTMQNDIKAFQKKAKKDRLSKKDIETQVATMEDAVKDRHEQELKSFETEEDDVDAAQPDAVPGQPGSTVLSKQAKAQAKAQRKREVKKKQERERHERIEEANKNTVSERQIEADMILAQLSRHGLKIKDIPSDGHCMYHAVADQMKQKNLPSAIEMAGFQYLRKLTSEYMLAHPDDFLPFMALDESSASPEDAFDTYCDRLANTADWGGQLELRALACALQTPIEVFSAEGDVLVMGDEFVNEDDESAPKLQLTYHLHYYTLGEHFNSVAPV
;
A
#
# COMPACT_ATOMS: atom_id res chain seq x y z
N MET A 1 5.00 -37.24 -0.72
CA MET A 1 6.02 -37.75 -1.65
C MET A 1 6.36 -36.62 -2.59
N ALA A 2 7.62 -36.21 -2.68
CA ALA A 2 8.02 -35.13 -3.58
C ALA A 2 7.82 -35.57 -5.05
N SER A 3 7.24 -34.70 -5.86
CA SER A 3 7.17 -34.92 -7.31
C SER A 3 8.52 -34.54 -7.91
N LYS A 4 9.11 -35.41 -8.73
CA LYS A 4 10.50 -35.27 -9.21
C LYS A 4 10.73 -34.20 -10.29
N ASP A 5 9.76 -33.31 -10.48
CA ASP A 5 9.75 -32.27 -11.52
C ASP A 5 9.27 -30.90 -10.94
N GLU A 6 9.47 -30.65 -9.64
CA GLU A 6 9.16 -29.36 -9.00
C GLU A 6 10.40 -28.45 -9.03
N THR A 7 10.27 -27.24 -9.59
CA THR A 7 11.36 -26.24 -9.59
C THR A 7 11.51 -25.53 -8.24
N LEU A 8 12.68 -24.96 -7.95
CA LEU A 8 12.93 -24.20 -6.70
C LEU A 8 11.89 -23.09 -6.44
N GLY A 9 11.41 -22.42 -7.49
CA GLY A 9 10.34 -21.41 -7.39
C GLY A 9 8.99 -22.01 -6.98
N GLN A 10 8.62 -23.15 -7.56
CA GLN A 10 7.40 -23.88 -7.22
C GLN A 10 7.47 -24.46 -5.80
N ALA A 11 8.61 -25.02 -5.39
CA ALA A 11 8.83 -25.51 -4.03
C ALA A 11 8.66 -24.39 -2.99
N LYS A 12 9.24 -23.20 -3.21
CA LYS A 12 9.05 -22.02 -2.34
C LYS A 12 7.58 -21.57 -2.29
N GLN A 13 6.86 -21.64 -3.41
CA GLN A 13 5.43 -21.33 -3.46
C GLN A 13 4.58 -22.39 -2.70
N ARG A 14 4.93 -23.67 -2.79
CA ARG A 14 4.33 -24.76 -2.00
C ARG A 14 4.59 -24.58 -0.51
N HIS A 15 5.81 -24.26 -0.10
CA HIS A 15 6.15 -23.97 1.31
C HIS A 15 5.28 -22.84 1.89
N LYS A 16 5.07 -21.76 1.12
CA LYS A 16 4.16 -20.66 1.50
C LYS A 16 2.71 -21.11 1.71
N LEU A 17 2.21 -22.02 0.88
CA LEU A 17 0.87 -22.61 1.03
C LEU A 17 0.80 -23.56 2.23
N GLU A 18 1.81 -24.42 2.42
CA GLU A 18 1.91 -25.33 3.56
C GLU A 18 1.95 -24.60 4.90
N LEU A 19 2.70 -23.49 5.01
CA LEU A 19 2.71 -22.64 6.21
C LEU A 19 1.33 -22.04 6.50
N ARG A 20 0.59 -21.59 5.47
CA ARG A 20 -0.77 -21.05 5.63
C ARG A 20 -1.77 -22.11 6.07
N THR A 21 -1.66 -23.33 5.52
CA THR A 21 -2.46 -24.49 5.93
C THR A 21 -2.15 -24.90 7.37
N MET A 22 -0.87 -25.03 7.72
CA MET A 22 -0.41 -25.36 9.07
C MET A 22 -0.90 -24.35 10.12
N GLN A 23 -0.89 -23.04 9.82
CA GLN A 23 -1.47 -22.03 10.72
C GLN A 23 -2.99 -22.17 10.91
N ASN A 24 -3.72 -22.64 9.91
CA ASN A 24 -5.15 -22.92 10.03
C ASN A 24 -5.38 -24.20 10.85
N ASP A 25 -4.56 -25.23 10.65
CA ASP A 25 -4.60 -26.47 11.41
C ASP A 25 -4.24 -26.25 12.89
N ILE A 26 -3.25 -25.41 13.21
CA ILE A 26 -2.96 -24.97 14.58
C ILE A 26 -4.19 -24.29 15.20
N LYS A 27 -4.88 -23.40 14.48
CA LYS A 27 -6.09 -22.73 14.99
C LYS A 27 -7.23 -23.72 15.23
N ALA A 28 -7.40 -24.71 14.35
CA ALA A 28 -8.38 -25.78 14.49
C ALA A 28 -8.04 -26.69 15.68
N PHE A 29 -6.78 -27.12 15.79
CA PHE A 29 -6.24 -27.91 16.88
C PHE A 29 -6.39 -27.21 18.23
N GLN A 30 -5.99 -25.93 18.35
CA GLN A 30 -6.15 -25.16 19.59
C GLN A 30 -7.61 -25.00 20.01
N LYS A 31 -8.55 -24.86 19.05
CA LYS A 31 -10.00 -24.84 19.35
C LYS A 31 -10.47 -26.20 19.87
N LYS A 32 -10.04 -27.31 19.24
CA LYS A 32 -10.36 -28.68 19.65
C LYS A 32 -9.77 -29.01 21.02
N ALA A 33 -8.48 -28.76 21.24
CA ALA A 33 -7.79 -29.06 22.49
C ALA A 33 -8.33 -28.26 23.69
N LYS A 34 -8.84 -27.03 23.47
CA LYS A 34 -9.59 -26.27 24.47
C LYS A 34 -10.95 -26.91 24.82
N LYS A 35 -11.66 -27.46 23.82
CA LYS A 35 -12.91 -28.23 24.03
C LYS A 35 -12.65 -29.51 24.80
N ASP A 36 -11.54 -30.20 24.48
CA ASP A 36 -11.13 -31.47 25.08
C ASP A 36 -10.36 -31.29 26.41
N ARG A 37 -10.24 -30.05 26.91
CA ARG A 37 -9.61 -29.67 28.19
C ARG A 37 -8.15 -30.13 28.38
N LEU A 38 -7.36 -30.19 27.31
CA LEU A 38 -5.93 -30.47 27.43
C LEU A 38 -5.19 -29.38 28.22
N SER A 39 -4.09 -29.76 28.88
CA SER A 39 -3.23 -28.81 29.57
C SER A 39 -2.65 -27.79 28.60
N LYS A 40 -2.58 -26.52 29.02
CA LYS A 40 -1.97 -25.44 28.23
C LYS A 40 -0.55 -25.79 27.76
N LYS A 41 0.22 -26.48 28.62
CA LYS A 41 1.59 -26.92 28.32
C LYS A 41 1.64 -27.97 27.20
N ASP A 42 0.66 -28.87 27.16
CA ASP A 42 0.60 -29.93 26.14
C ASP A 42 0.18 -29.35 24.80
N ILE A 43 -0.75 -28.38 24.81
CA ILE A 43 -1.14 -27.60 23.62
C ILE A 43 0.06 -26.84 23.06
N GLU A 44 0.83 -26.15 23.91
CA GLU A 44 2.05 -25.42 23.50
C GLU A 44 3.13 -26.36 22.95
N THR A 45 3.33 -27.53 23.58
CA THR A 45 4.31 -28.53 23.12
C THR A 45 3.92 -29.13 21.76
N GLN A 46 2.65 -29.49 21.58
CA GLN A 46 2.17 -30.11 20.34
C GLN A 46 2.07 -29.09 19.19
N VAL A 47 1.84 -27.81 19.47
CA VAL A 47 1.97 -26.71 18.50
C VAL A 47 3.42 -26.54 18.05
N ALA A 48 4.37 -26.44 18.99
CA ALA A 48 5.80 -26.34 18.64
C ALA A 48 6.26 -27.53 17.77
N THR A 49 5.83 -28.75 18.12
CA THR A 49 6.15 -29.95 17.32
C THR A 49 5.59 -29.88 15.89
N MET A 50 4.40 -29.28 15.68
CA MET A 50 3.84 -29.09 14.33
C MET A 50 4.56 -27.99 13.54
N GLU A 51 5.02 -26.92 14.20
CA GLU A 51 5.79 -25.85 13.58
C GLU A 51 7.20 -26.34 13.17
N ASP A 52 7.91 -27.00 14.10
CA ASP A 52 9.25 -27.57 13.86
C ASP A 52 9.22 -28.65 12.77
N ALA A 53 8.24 -29.56 12.77
CA ALA A 53 8.13 -30.63 11.76
C ALA A 53 7.75 -30.15 10.34
N VAL A 54 7.28 -28.91 10.18
CA VAL A 54 7.13 -28.25 8.88
C VAL A 54 8.41 -27.52 8.51
N LYS A 55 9.02 -26.80 9.46
CA LYS A 55 10.29 -26.09 9.28
C LYS A 55 11.42 -27.01 8.86
N ASP A 56 11.64 -28.12 9.58
CA ASP A 56 12.68 -29.10 9.28
C ASP A 56 12.51 -29.72 7.89
N ARG A 57 11.26 -29.93 7.45
CA ARG A 57 10.96 -30.45 6.11
C ARG A 57 11.24 -29.41 5.03
N HIS A 58 10.84 -28.16 5.22
CA HIS A 58 11.12 -27.07 4.28
C HIS A 58 12.62 -26.81 4.16
N GLU A 59 13.37 -26.88 5.27
CA GLU A 59 14.83 -26.83 5.25
C GLU A 59 15.48 -28.02 4.53
N GLN A 60 14.98 -29.25 4.72
CA GLN A 60 15.50 -30.43 4.01
C GLN A 60 15.20 -30.35 2.50
N GLU A 61 14.00 -29.91 2.12
CA GLU A 61 13.61 -29.73 0.72
C GLU A 61 14.44 -28.63 0.05
N LEU A 62 14.68 -27.49 0.71
CA LEU A 62 15.57 -26.44 0.17
C LEU A 62 17.02 -26.93 0.03
N LYS A 63 17.56 -27.62 1.05
CA LYS A 63 18.92 -28.20 0.99
C LYS A 63 19.05 -29.23 -0.14
N SER A 64 17.99 -29.98 -0.45
CA SER A 64 18.01 -30.92 -1.59
C SER A 64 18.06 -30.24 -2.95
N PHE A 65 17.56 -29.00 -3.08
CA PHE A 65 17.75 -28.19 -4.30
C PHE A 65 19.13 -27.52 -4.34
N GLU A 66 19.66 -27.05 -3.20
CA GLU A 66 21.02 -26.49 -3.12
C GLU A 66 22.10 -27.53 -3.50
N THR A 67 21.88 -28.82 -3.23
CA THR A 67 22.81 -29.90 -3.62
C THR A 67 22.72 -30.37 -5.08
N GLU A 68 21.81 -29.84 -5.90
CA GLU A 68 21.80 -30.12 -7.36
C GLU A 68 22.48 -29.02 -8.20
N GLU A 69 22.88 -27.88 -7.61
CA GLU A 69 23.53 -26.77 -8.34
C GLU A 69 24.97 -26.43 -7.93
N ASP A 70 25.54 -26.97 -6.84
CA ASP A 70 26.97 -26.79 -6.52
C ASP A 70 27.64 -28.05 -5.90
N ASP A 71 28.62 -28.61 -6.63
CA ASP A 71 29.61 -29.57 -6.13
C ASP A 71 30.95 -28.86 -5.93
N VAL A 72 31.17 -28.27 -4.74
CA VAL A 72 32.53 -28.08 -4.17
C VAL A 72 32.54 -27.79 -2.67
N ASP A 73 33.10 -28.77 -1.95
CA ASP A 73 33.98 -28.67 -0.77
C ASP A 73 33.44 -28.16 0.59
N ALA A 74 34.12 -28.63 1.63
CA ALA A 74 33.63 -28.73 3.00
C ALA A 74 34.47 -27.96 4.03
N ALA A 75 33.97 -28.00 5.28
CA ALA A 75 34.72 -28.23 6.53
C ALA A 75 34.49 -27.20 7.65
N GLN A 76 34.02 -27.71 8.80
CA GLN A 76 34.40 -27.20 10.12
C GLN A 76 35.79 -27.78 10.50
N PRO A 77 36.49 -27.24 11.52
CA PRO A 77 36.35 -27.90 12.83
C PRO A 77 36.49 -26.99 14.09
N ASP A 78 35.58 -27.23 15.04
CA ASP A 78 35.79 -27.63 16.45
C ASP A 78 36.69 -26.90 17.51
N ALA A 79 36.26 -27.13 18.77
CA ALA A 79 37.01 -27.25 20.04
C ALA A 79 37.37 -26.04 20.95
N VAL A 80 37.30 -26.30 22.28
CA VAL A 80 37.33 -25.34 23.41
C VAL A 80 37.93 -25.94 24.69
N PRO A 81 38.95 -25.31 25.32
CA PRO A 81 38.95 -25.16 26.80
C PRO A 81 39.61 -23.86 27.35
N GLY A 82 39.39 -23.53 28.64
CA GLY A 82 40.25 -22.59 29.39
C GLY A 82 39.61 -21.79 30.54
N GLN A 83 39.68 -22.29 31.78
CA GLN A 83 39.32 -21.61 33.05
C GLN A 83 40.58 -21.05 33.77
N PRO A 84 40.50 -20.39 34.96
CA PRO A 84 39.46 -19.50 35.53
C PRO A 84 40.05 -18.18 36.11
N GLY A 85 39.21 -17.16 36.37
CA GLY A 85 39.63 -15.90 37.02
C GLY A 85 38.63 -15.39 38.05
N SER A 86 38.98 -15.40 39.34
CA SER A 86 38.14 -14.92 40.44
C SER A 86 38.36 -13.44 40.73
N THR A 87 37.30 -12.63 40.71
CA THR A 87 37.25 -11.33 41.41
C THR A 87 35.87 -11.05 41.99
N VAL A 88 35.82 -10.67 43.27
CA VAL A 88 34.58 -10.44 44.03
C VAL A 88 33.96 -9.08 43.67
N LEU A 89 32.93 -9.08 42.81
CA LEU A 89 32.17 -7.87 42.50
C LEU A 89 31.05 -7.61 43.52
N SER A 90 31.01 -6.37 44.02
CA SER A 90 30.07 -5.89 45.05
C SER A 90 28.60 -5.92 44.59
N LYS A 91 27.67 -5.91 45.55
CA LYS A 91 26.22 -5.99 45.27
C LYS A 91 25.70 -4.86 44.37
N GLN A 92 26.33 -3.67 44.39
CA GLN A 92 25.96 -2.54 43.51
C GLN A 92 26.38 -2.75 42.05
N ALA A 93 27.60 -3.24 41.79
CA ALA A 93 28.05 -3.55 40.43
C ALA A 93 27.15 -4.61 39.76
N LYS A 94 26.71 -5.62 40.53
CA LYS A 94 25.78 -6.66 40.04
C LYS A 94 24.38 -6.10 39.69
N ALA A 95 23.92 -5.06 40.38
CA ALA A 95 22.64 -4.41 40.08
C ALA A 95 22.70 -3.59 38.79
N GLN A 96 23.76 -2.80 38.59
CA GLN A 96 23.99 -2.01 37.37
C GLN A 96 24.17 -2.92 36.15
N ALA A 97 24.99 -3.97 36.25
CA ALA A 97 25.16 -4.95 35.17
C ALA A 97 23.85 -5.64 34.78
N LYS A 98 22.97 -5.96 35.75
CA LYS A 98 21.65 -6.56 35.48
C LYS A 98 20.69 -5.58 34.78
N ALA A 99 20.75 -4.29 35.10
CA ALA A 99 19.96 -3.25 34.43
C ALA A 99 20.44 -3.01 32.99
N GLN A 100 21.75 -2.96 32.78
CA GLN A 100 22.35 -2.79 31.47
C GLN A 100 22.09 -3.99 30.55
N ARG A 101 22.28 -5.22 31.05
CA ARG A 101 21.94 -6.46 30.32
C ARG A 101 20.45 -6.54 29.95
N LYS A 102 19.54 -6.00 30.78
CA LYS A 102 18.11 -5.87 30.41
C LYS A 102 17.88 -4.86 29.28
N ARG A 103 18.57 -3.72 29.26
CA ARG A 103 18.49 -2.74 28.17
C ARG A 103 19.07 -3.29 26.85
N GLU A 104 20.18 -4.00 26.92
CA GLU A 104 20.80 -4.66 25.77
C GLU A 104 19.92 -5.76 25.20
N VAL A 105 19.29 -6.60 26.03
CA VAL A 105 18.31 -7.59 25.58
C VAL A 105 17.10 -6.92 24.93
N LYS A 106 16.55 -5.83 25.50
CA LYS A 106 15.44 -5.08 24.88
C LYS A 106 15.85 -4.48 23.53
N LYS A 107 17.02 -3.85 23.43
CA LYS A 107 17.54 -3.27 22.18
C LYS A 107 17.82 -4.34 21.13
N LYS A 108 18.32 -5.53 21.54
CA LYS A 108 18.51 -6.67 20.65
C LYS A 108 17.16 -7.22 20.14
N GLN A 109 16.16 -7.36 21.01
CA GLN A 109 14.80 -7.78 20.62
C GLN A 109 14.10 -6.75 19.71
N GLU A 110 14.30 -5.45 19.96
CA GLU A 110 13.78 -4.39 19.08
C GLU A 110 14.44 -4.43 17.70
N ARG A 111 15.77 -4.67 17.64
CA ARG A 111 16.49 -4.83 16.38
C ARG A 111 16.10 -6.12 15.65
N GLU A 112 16.07 -7.27 16.33
CA GLU A 112 15.60 -8.55 15.75
C GLU A 112 14.15 -8.48 15.27
N ARG A 113 13.31 -7.66 15.93
CA ARG A 113 11.94 -7.38 15.47
C ARG A 113 11.93 -6.47 14.24
N HIS A 114 12.80 -5.46 14.17
CA HIS A 114 12.95 -4.58 13.01
C HIS A 114 13.48 -5.36 11.80
N GLU A 115 14.57 -6.09 11.97
CA GLU A 115 15.19 -6.97 10.98
C GLU A 115 14.15 -7.99 10.45
N ARG A 116 13.34 -8.63 11.33
CA ARG A 116 12.25 -9.53 10.90
C ARG A 116 11.14 -8.83 10.11
N ILE A 117 10.83 -7.57 10.42
CA ILE A 117 9.83 -6.79 9.66
C ILE A 117 10.41 -6.40 8.30
N GLU A 118 11.67 -5.98 8.23
CA GLU A 118 12.36 -5.68 6.97
C GLU A 118 12.52 -6.93 6.09
N GLU A 119 12.85 -8.09 6.66
CA GLU A 119 12.94 -9.38 5.95
C GLU A 119 11.57 -9.86 5.43
N ALA A 120 10.50 -9.64 6.21
CA ALA A 120 9.14 -9.89 5.76
C ALA A 120 8.74 -8.95 4.60
N ASN A 121 9.03 -7.65 4.74
CA ASN A 121 8.74 -6.63 3.73
C ASN A 121 9.52 -6.86 2.42
N LYS A 122 10.77 -7.34 2.48
CA LYS A 122 11.57 -7.71 1.29
C LYS A 122 10.95 -8.85 0.48
N ASN A 123 10.21 -9.74 1.13
CA ASN A 123 9.56 -10.91 0.50
C ASN A 123 8.08 -10.67 0.13
N THR A 124 7.56 -9.46 0.39
CA THR A 124 6.25 -9.02 -0.10
C THR A 124 6.43 -8.01 -1.22
N VAL A 125 6.02 -8.36 -2.43
CA VAL A 125 5.87 -7.36 -3.50
C VAL A 125 4.80 -6.38 -3.03
N SER A 126 5.15 -5.11 -2.91
CA SER A 126 4.23 -4.08 -2.43
C SER A 126 3.23 -3.73 -3.52
N GLU A 127 1.93 -3.81 -3.22
CA GLU A 127 0.85 -3.44 -4.14
C GLU A 127 1.04 -2.00 -4.67
N ARG A 128 1.46 -1.09 -3.79
CA ARG A 128 1.92 0.27 -4.12
C ARG A 128 2.98 0.32 -5.23
N GLN A 129 3.97 -0.57 -5.18
CA GLN A 129 5.06 -0.58 -6.15
C GLN A 129 4.60 -1.14 -7.49
N ILE A 130 3.79 -2.21 -7.47
CA ILE A 130 3.17 -2.77 -8.69
C ILE A 130 2.34 -1.69 -9.39
N GLU A 131 1.47 -1.01 -8.63
CA GLU A 131 0.63 0.08 -9.12
C GLU A 131 1.44 1.24 -9.70
N ALA A 132 2.43 1.73 -8.95
CA ALA A 132 3.30 2.80 -9.42
C ALA A 132 4.08 2.39 -10.69
N ASP A 133 4.61 1.17 -10.75
CA ASP A 133 5.35 0.66 -11.91
C ASP A 133 4.44 0.51 -13.15
N MET A 134 3.19 0.07 -12.98
CA MET A 134 2.20 -0.02 -14.06
C MET A 134 1.81 1.37 -14.59
N ILE A 135 1.57 2.35 -13.72
CA ILE A 135 1.27 3.74 -14.10
C ILE A 135 2.49 4.38 -14.79
N LEU A 136 3.70 4.19 -14.26
CA LEU A 136 4.94 4.66 -14.89
C LEU A 136 5.16 4.04 -16.27
N ALA A 137 4.86 2.75 -16.44
CA ALA A 137 4.94 2.08 -17.74
C ALA A 137 3.98 2.68 -18.77
N GLN A 138 2.79 3.14 -18.36
CA GLN A 138 1.89 3.91 -19.24
C GLN A 138 2.45 5.31 -19.54
N LEU A 139 2.74 6.11 -18.51
CA LEU A 139 3.22 7.49 -18.64
C LEU A 139 4.51 7.60 -19.48
N SER A 140 5.42 6.63 -19.36
CA SER A 140 6.68 6.61 -20.11
C SER A 140 6.49 6.64 -21.63
N ARG A 141 5.39 6.07 -22.15
CA ARG A 141 5.03 6.09 -23.58
C ARG A 141 4.66 7.48 -24.09
N HIS A 142 4.23 8.36 -23.17
CA HIS A 142 3.86 9.75 -23.46
C HIS A 142 4.97 10.75 -23.07
N GLY A 143 6.15 10.28 -22.62
CA GLY A 143 7.21 11.15 -22.12
C GLY A 143 6.88 11.84 -20.79
N LEU A 144 6.03 11.22 -19.97
CA LEU A 144 5.54 11.75 -18.70
C LEU A 144 6.09 10.95 -17.50
N LYS A 145 6.10 11.59 -16.33
CA LYS A 145 6.41 11.00 -15.02
C LYS A 145 5.41 11.45 -13.96
N ILE A 146 5.26 10.66 -12.91
CA ILE A 146 4.45 11.02 -11.73
C ILE A 146 5.11 12.22 -11.03
N LYS A 147 4.28 13.16 -10.56
CA LYS A 147 4.66 14.25 -9.68
C LYS A 147 3.82 14.20 -8.40
N ASP A 148 4.49 13.91 -7.29
CA ASP A 148 3.85 13.76 -5.99
C ASP A 148 3.09 15.03 -5.55
N ILE A 149 1.89 14.80 -5.03
CA ILE A 149 0.96 15.78 -4.46
C ILE A 149 0.73 15.41 -2.98
N PRO A 150 0.57 16.38 -2.07
CA PRO A 150 0.30 16.10 -0.65
C PRO A 150 -0.87 15.12 -0.43
N SER A 151 -0.66 14.18 0.48
CA SER A 151 -1.61 13.11 0.83
C SER A 151 -2.69 13.62 1.80
N ASP A 152 -3.52 14.55 1.32
CA ASP A 152 -4.64 15.13 2.06
C ASP A 152 -5.97 14.99 1.30
N GLY A 153 -7.08 15.40 1.94
CA GLY A 153 -8.41 15.37 1.34
C GLY A 153 -8.59 16.29 0.13
N HIS A 154 -7.59 17.12 -0.22
CA HIS A 154 -7.61 18.02 -1.37
C HIS A 154 -6.73 17.51 -2.52
N CYS A 155 -6.12 16.32 -2.44
CA CYS A 155 -5.15 15.80 -3.42
C CYS A 155 -5.60 15.93 -4.90
N MET A 156 -6.84 15.57 -5.23
CA MET A 156 -7.40 15.71 -6.58
C MET A 156 -7.35 17.17 -7.07
N TYR A 157 -7.83 18.10 -6.25
CA TYR A 157 -7.82 19.54 -6.54
C TYR A 157 -6.40 20.13 -6.58
N HIS A 158 -5.49 19.64 -5.76
CA HIS A 158 -4.08 20.01 -5.82
C HIS A 158 -3.42 19.53 -7.11
N ALA A 159 -3.73 18.31 -7.56
CA ALA A 159 -3.20 17.76 -8.81
C ALA A 159 -3.73 18.54 -10.04
N VAL A 160 -5.03 18.87 -10.08
CA VAL A 160 -5.63 19.72 -11.13
C VAL A 160 -5.04 21.14 -11.12
N ALA A 161 -4.94 21.79 -9.97
CA ALA A 161 -4.35 23.13 -9.85
C ALA A 161 -2.88 23.16 -10.31
N ASP A 162 -2.14 22.09 -10.02
CA ASP A 162 -0.76 21.93 -10.48
C ASP A 162 -0.66 21.72 -11.99
N GLN A 163 -1.54 20.92 -12.60
CA GLN A 163 -1.64 20.77 -14.05
C GLN A 163 -1.96 22.11 -14.74
N MET A 164 -2.97 22.85 -14.25
CA MET A 164 -3.32 24.17 -14.80
C MET A 164 -2.12 25.14 -14.76
N LYS A 165 -1.37 25.14 -13.65
CA LYS A 165 -0.15 25.94 -13.52
C LYS A 165 0.95 25.50 -14.50
N GLN A 166 1.15 24.20 -14.71
CA GLN A 166 2.11 23.69 -15.70
C GLN A 166 1.75 24.08 -17.14
N LYS A 167 0.45 24.12 -17.47
CA LYS A 167 -0.06 24.49 -18.80
C LYS A 167 -0.26 26.00 -18.99
N ASN A 168 0.04 26.82 -17.99
CA ASN A 168 -0.23 28.28 -17.95
C ASN A 168 -1.71 28.66 -18.20
N LEU A 169 -2.64 27.81 -17.77
CA LEU A 169 -4.07 28.08 -17.88
C LEU A 169 -4.50 29.18 -16.89
N PRO A 170 -5.54 29.97 -17.22
CA PRO A 170 -6.08 30.97 -16.30
C PRO A 170 -6.54 30.32 -14.98
N SER A 171 -5.98 30.78 -13.87
CA SER A 171 -6.48 30.50 -12.52
C SER A 171 -6.88 31.83 -11.89
N ALA A 172 -8.02 31.87 -11.19
CA ALA A 172 -8.42 33.06 -10.45
C ALA A 172 -7.32 33.45 -9.44
N ILE A 173 -6.76 34.65 -9.61
CA ILE A 173 -5.43 35.01 -9.07
C ILE A 173 -5.42 35.22 -7.53
N GLU A 174 -6.59 35.30 -6.90
CA GLU A 174 -6.72 35.71 -5.49
C GLU A 174 -6.98 34.56 -4.49
N MET A 175 -7.33 33.36 -4.95
CA MET A 175 -7.57 32.21 -4.07
C MET A 175 -6.49 31.13 -4.22
N ALA A 176 -6.21 30.38 -3.15
CA ALA A 176 -5.37 29.18 -3.25
C ALA A 176 -6.03 28.21 -4.24
N GLY A 177 -5.30 27.79 -5.29
CA GLY A 177 -5.90 27.20 -6.50
C GLY A 177 -6.89 26.06 -6.23
N PHE A 178 -6.60 25.17 -5.27
CA PHE A 178 -7.49 24.07 -4.91
C PHE A 178 -8.84 24.53 -4.30
N GLN A 179 -8.86 25.64 -3.56
CA GLN A 179 -10.09 26.21 -2.99
C GLN A 179 -10.96 26.87 -4.06
N TYR A 180 -10.33 27.51 -5.05
CA TYR A 180 -11.05 28.02 -6.23
C TYR A 180 -11.69 26.87 -7.01
N LEU A 181 -10.93 25.79 -7.27
CA LEU A 181 -11.44 24.63 -8.00
C LEU A 181 -12.58 23.93 -7.25
N ARG A 182 -12.52 23.80 -5.92
CA ARG A 182 -13.64 23.27 -5.11
C ARG A 182 -14.93 24.07 -5.28
N LYS A 183 -14.84 25.39 -5.20
CA LYS A 183 -15.99 26.28 -5.45
C LYS A 183 -16.49 26.16 -6.88
N LEU A 184 -15.61 26.22 -7.87
CA LEU A 184 -15.95 26.08 -9.29
C LEU A 184 -16.67 24.75 -9.58
N THR A 185 -16.26 23.66 -8.93
CA THR A 185 -16.90 22.34 -9.06
C THR A 185 -18.31 22.37 -8.50
N SER A 186 -18.46 22.87 -7.28
CA SER A 186 -19.76 23.01 -6.59
C SER A 186 -20.71 23.93 -7.35
N GLU A 187 -20.24 25.11 -7.79
CA GLU A 187 -21.00 26.07 -8.61
C GLU A 187 -21.44 25.45 -9.95
N TYR A 188 -20.57 24.65 -10.60
CA TYR A 188 -20.94 23.96 -11.83
C TYR A 188 -22.00 22.86 -11.61
N MET A 189 -21.85 22.06 -10.55
CA MET A 189 -22.80 21.00 -10.20
C MET A 189 -24.18 21.59 -9.86
N LEU A 190 -24.22 22.63 -9.04
CA LEU A 190 -25.45 23.37 -8.70
C LEU A 190 -26.14 24.00 -9.92
N ALA A 191 -25.38 24.38 -10.95
CA ALA A 191 -25.93 24.92 -12.20
C ALA A 191 -26.48 23.83 -13.17
N HIS A 192 -26.09 22.56 -13.00
CA HIS A 192 -26.44 21.45 -13.89
C HIS A 192 -26.89 20.20 -13.11
N PRO A 193 -27.86 20.29 -12.19
CA PRO A 193 -28.18 19.19 -11.25
C PRO A 193 -28.59 17.90 -11.96
N ASP A 194 -29.30 17.99 -13.10
CA ASP A 194 -29.76 16.84 -13.89
C ASP A 194 -28.61 15.94 -14.40
N ASP A 195 -27.40 16.49 -14.59
CA ASP A 195 -26.23 15.74 -15.05
C ASP A 195 -25.55 14.93 -13.92
N PHE A 196 -25.80 15.29 -12.65
CA PHE A 196 -25.10 14.71 -11.49
C PHE A 196 -26.03 13.92 -10.55
N LEU A 197 -27.23 14.43 -10.27
CA LEU A 197 -28.22 13.81 -9.39
C LEU A 197 -28.45 12.31 -9.66
N PRO A 198 -28.58 11.81 -10.92
CA PRO A 198 -28.83 10.39 -11.19
C PRO A 198 -27.69 9.45 -10.78
N PHE A 199 -26.48 9.97 -10.56
CA PHE A 199 -25.28 9.20 -10.26
C PHE A 199 -24.83 9.32 -8.80
N MET A 200 -25.51 10.14 -7.99
CA MET A 200 -25.13 10.40 -6.61
C MET A 200 -25.80 9.43 -5.63
N ALA A 201 -24.99 8.86 -4.74
CA ALA A 201 -25.46 8.12 -3.57
C ALA A 201 -25.93 9.09 -2.48
N LEU A 202 -27.11 9.70 -2.69
CA LEU A 202 -27.73 10.63 -1.76
C LEU A 202 -28.19 9.91 -0.49
N ASP A 203 -28.12 10.59 0.65
CA ASP A 203 -28.57 10.06 1.94
C ASP A 203 -30.11 10.04 2.00
N GLU A 204 -30.71 8.85 2.08
CA GLU A 204 -32.16 8.62 2.17
C GLU A 204 -32.81 9.31 3.39
N SER A 205 -32.04 9.76 4.38
CA SER A 205 -32.54 10.53 5.53
C SER A 205 -32.75 12.02 5.26
N SER A 206 -32.34 12.51 4.08
CA SER A 206 -32.53 13.90 3.64
C SER A 206 -34.01 14.21 3.36
N ALA A 207 -34.42 15.46 3.56
CA ALA A 207 -35.81 15.87 3.35
C ALA A 207 -36.26 15.78 1.88
N SER A 208 -35.33 15.99 0.95
CA SER A 208 -35.49 15.73 -0.48
C SER A 208 -34.14 15.40 -1.13
N PRO A 209 -34.10 14.83 -2.36
CA PRO A 209 -32.88 14.67 -3.13
C PRO A 209 -32.17 16.00 -3.44
N GLU A 210 -32.96 17.08 -3.60
CA GLU A 210 -32.48 18.44 -3.87
C GLU A 210 -31.73 18.99 -2.65
N ASP A 211 -32.32 18.89 -1.45
CA ASP A 211 -31.66 19.29 -0.19
C ASP A 211 -30.36 18.49 0.06
N ALA A 212 -30.36 17.19 -0.30
CA ALA A 212 -29.19 16.33 -0.19
C ALA A 212 -28.06 16.76 -1.13
N PHE A 213 -28.42 17.18 -2.35
CA PHE A 213 -27.50 17.66 -3.37
C PHE A 213 -26.90 19.01 -3.03
N ASP A 214 -27.71 19.96 -2.56
CA ASP A 214 -27.23 21.26 -2.06
C ASP A 214 -26.26 21.08 -0.88
N THR A 215 -26.61 20.19 0.07
CA THR A 215 -25.74 19.83 1.20
C THR A 215 -24.43 19.18 0.76
N TYR A 216 -24.47 18.35 -0.29
CA TYR A 216 -23.26 17.77 -0.88
C TYR A 216 -22.38 18.84 -1.54
N CYS A 217 -22.97 19.74 -2.32
CA CYS A 217 -22.25 20.80 -3.03
C CYS A 217 -21.63 21.82 -2.05
N ASP A 218 -22.32 22.18 -0.96
CA ASP A 218 -21.76 23.03 0.10
C ASP A 218 -20.55 22.36 0.78
N ARG A 219 -20.67 21.08 1.14
CA ARG A 219 -19.55 20.29 1.67
C ARG A 219 -18.37 20.27 0.71
N LEU A 220 -18.62 19.97 -0.56
CA LEU A 220 -17.59 19.89 -1.60
C LEU A 220 -16.77 21.19 -1.71
N ALA A 221 -17.46 22.34 -1.66
CA ALA A 221 -16.86 23.66 -1.70
C ALA A 221 -16.03 23.99 -0.44
N ASN A 222 -16.52 23.60 0.74
CA ASN A 222 -16.07 24.15 2.03
C ASN A 222 -15.26 23.19 2.91
N THR A 223 -15.17 21.89 2.60
CA THR A 223 -14.47 20.87 3.41
C THR A 223 -13.25 20.28 2.70
N ALA A 224 -12.64 19.27 3.34
CA ALA A 224 -11.64 18.38 2.75
C ALA A 224 -12.25 17.04 2.29
N ASP A 225 -13.57 16.99 2.03
CA ASP A 225 -14.22 15.81 1.45
C ASP A 225 -13.61 15.50 0.08
N TRP A 226 -13.32 14.22 -0.16
CA TRP A 226 -12.65 13.78 -1.38
C TRP A 226 -13.51 14.00 -2.62
N GLY A 227 -12.83 14.33 -3.72
CA GLY A 227 -13.43 14.29 -5.05
C GLY A 227 -13.04 13.00 -5.77
N GLY A 228 -13.94 12.56 -6.64
CA GLY A 228 -13.76 11.42 -7.54
C GLY A 228 -14.32 11.74 -8.93
N GLN A 229 -15.03 10.78 -9.51
CA GLN A 229 -15.39 10.82 -10.94
C GLN A 229 -16.36 11.95 -11.31
N LEU A 230 -17.35 12.26 -10.46
CA LEU A 230 -18.34 13.32 -10.71
C LEU A 230 -17.68 14.70 -10.65
N GLU A 231 -16.77 14.89 -9.71
CA GLU A 231 -16.06 16.17 -9.50
C GLU A 231 -15.06 16.42 -10.64
N LEU A 232 -14.38 15.38 -11.12
CA LEU A 232 -13.53 15.46 -12.32
C LEU A 232 -14.35 15.79 -13.57
N ARG A 233 -15.55 15.22 -13.72
CA ARG A 233 -16.48 15.57 -14.82
C ARG A 233 -16.91 17.03 -14.73
N ALA A 234 -17.36 17.49 -13.56
CA ALA A 234 -17.74 18.87 -13.32
C ALA A 234 -16.58 19.85 -13.58
N LEU A 235 -15.36 19.53 -13.13
CA LEU A 235 -14.16 20.32 -13.40
C LEU A 235 -13.82 20.39 -14.89
N ALA A 236 -13.87 19.26 -15.61
CA ALA A 236 -13.58 19.23 -17.05
C ALA A 236 -14.53 20.15 -17.83
N CYS A 237 -15.83 20.11 -17.50
CA CYS A 237 -16.84 20.99 -18.09
C CYS A 237 -16.69 22.46 -17.67
N ALA A 238 -16.47 22.73 -16.38
CA ALA A 238 -16.33 24.10 -15.87
C ALA A 238 -15.07 24.83 -16.38
N LEU A 239 -14.00 24.07 -16.62
CA LEU A 239 -12.75 24.56 -17.21
C LEU A 239 -12.75 24.50 -18.75
N GLN A 240 -13.75 23.87 -19.37
CA GLN A 240 -13.77 23.51 -20.80
C GLN A 240 -12.44 22.89 -21.26
N THR A 241 -11.88 22.02 -20.43
CA THR A 241 -10.52 21.48 -20.58
C THR A 241 -10.56 19.97 -20.30
N PRO A 242 -10.10 19.10 -21.23
CA PRO A 242 -10.10 17.67 -21.01
C PRO A 242 -9.20 17.26 -19.82
N ILE A 243 -9.66 16.27 -19.05
CA ILE A 243 -8.90 15.68 -17.95
C ILE A 243 -8.69 14.18 -18.21
N GLU A 244 -7.43 13.77 -18.35
CA GLU A 244 -6.99 12.38 -18.45
C GLU A 244 -6.55 11.85 -17.09
N VAL A 245 -7.01 10.66 -16.71
CA VAL A 245 -6.60 9.98 -15.48
C VAL A 245 -6.01 8.61 -15.82
N PHE A 246 -4.72 8.43 -15.49
CA PHE A 246 -4.01 7.17 -15.61
C PHE A 246 -4.10 6.38 -14.30
N SER A 247 -4.62 5.15 -14.36
CA SER A 247 -4.66 4.17 -13.26
C SER A 247 -3.79 2.96 -13.58
N ALA A 248 -3.44 2.14 -12.58
CA ALA A 248 -2.63 0.94 -12.82
C ALA A 248 -3.34 -0.09 -13.69
N GLU A 249 -4.64 -0.32 -13.43
CA GLU A 249 -5.51 -1.19 -14.21
C GLU A 249 -6.52 -0.35 -15.01
N GLY A 250 -6.87 -0.82 -16.21
CA GLY A 250 -7.82 -0.17 -17.12
C GLY A 250 -7.19 0.70 -18.21
N ASP A 251 -8.05 1.22 -19.07
CA ASP A 251 -7.70 2.25 -20.06
C ASP A 251 -7.69 3.64 -19.40
N VAL A 252 -7.06 4.63 -20.05
CA VAL A 252 -7.01 6.01 -19.56
C VAL A 252 -8.43 6.59 -19.53
N LEU A 253 -8.88 7.02 -18.35
CA LEU A 253 -10.18 7.66 -18.19
C LEU A 253 -10.10 9.11 -18.68
N VAL A 254 -10.94 9.48 -19.65
CA VAL A 254 -11.00 10.84 -20.21
C VAL A 254 -12.33 11.50 -19.82
N MET A 255 -12.25 12.68 -19.22
CA MET A 255 -13.38 13.57 -18.93
C MET A 255 -13.30 14.82 -19.80
N GLY A 256 -14.41 15.25 -20.38
CA GLY A 256 -14.42 16.45 -21.22
C GLY A 256 -13.75 16.23 -22.58
N ASP A 257 -13.83 15.01 -23.14
CA ASP A 257 -13.33 14.69 -24.48
C ASP A 257 -14.01 15.57 -25.56
N GLU A 258 -15.26 15.99 -25.29
CA GLU A 258 -16.01 16.97 -26.09
C GLU A 258 -15.37 18.37 -26.17
N PHE A 259 -14.32 18.66 -25.38
CA PHE A 259 -13.55 19.90 -25.43
C PHE A 259 -12.22 19.77 -26.20
N VAL A 260 -11.91 18.58 -26.75
CA VAL A 260 -10.83 18.39 -27.72
C VAL A 260 -11.35 18.83 -29.10
N ASN A 261 -10.63 19.75 -29.76
CA ASN A 261 -10.83 19.97 -31.19
C ASN A 261 -10.03 18.91 -31.95
N GLU A 262 -10.67 18.10 -32.80
CA GLU A 262 -9.99 17.06 -33.59
C GLU A 262 -8.84 17.61 -34.48
N ASP A 263 -8.94 18.89 -34.88
CA ASP A 263 -7.93 19.60 -35.67
C ASP A 263 -6.76 20.20 -34.83
N ASP A 264 -6.80 20.13 -33.50
CA ASP A 264 -5.81 20.75 -32.60
C ASP A 264 -5.30 19.79 -31.51
N GLU A 265 -4.38 18.89 -31.89
CA GLU A 265 -3.61 18.05 -30.95
C GLU A 265 -2.78 18.86 -29.93
N SER A 266 -2.62 20.19 -30.12
CA SER A 266 -1.92 21.05 -29.16
C SER A 266 -2.80 21.58 -28.04
N ALA A 267 -4.12 21.33 -28.09
CA ALA A 267 -5.08 21.72 -27.08
C ALA A 267 -4.63 21.25 -25.67
N PRO A 268 -4.64 22.14 -24.66
CA PRO A 268 -4.16 21.80 -23.34
C PRO A 268 -5.10 20.79 -22.67
N LYS A 269 -4.56 19.65 -22.27
CA LYS A 269 -5.25 18.66 -21.41
C LYS A 269 -4.56 18.55 -20.06
N LEU A 270 -5.36 18.33 -19.01
CA LEU A 270 -4.88 18.13 -17.64
C LEU A 270 -4.69 16.63 -17.42
N GLN A 271 -3.51 16.24 -16.93
CA GLN A 271 -3.15 14.82 -16.83
C GLN A 271 -2.85 14.46 -15.38
N LEU A 272 -3.58 13.49 -14.85
CA LEU A 272 -3.55 13.06 -13.47
C LEU A 272 -3.22 11.57 -13.39
N THR A 273 -2.75 11.12 -12.24
CA THR A 273 -2.67 9.67 -11.94
C THR A 273 -3.51 9.36 -10.72
N TYR A 274 -4.30 8.30 -10.81
CA TYR A 274 -5.08 7.74 -9.72
C TYR A 274 -4.43 6.46 -9.24
N HIS A 275 -4.30 6.34 -7.93
CA HIS A 275 -3.67 5.21 -7.27
C HIS A 275 -4.59 4.74 -6.14
N LEU A 276 -4.80 3.43 -5.98
CA LEU A 276 -5.64 2.83 -4.94
C LEU A 276 -4.83 2.39 -3.69
N HIS A 277 -3.53 2.12 -3.86
CA HIS A 277 -2.65 1.55 -2.85
C HIS A 277 -1.43 2.46 -2.53
N TYR A 278 -1.38 3.69 -3.06
CA TYR A 278 -0.23 4.59 -2.88
C TYR A 278 0.03 5.00 -1.44
N TYR A 279 -1.02 5.06 -0.61
CA TYR A 279 -0.92 5.30 0.83
C TYR A 279 -1.73 4.29 1.62
N THR A 280 -1.38 4.12 2.90
CA THR A 280 -2.13 3.24 3.82
C THR A 280 -3.55 3.72 4.12
N LEU A 281 -3.90 4.94 3.72
CA LEU A 281 -5.25 5.50 3.81
C LEU A 281 -6.12 5.18 2.57
N GLY A 282 -5.57 4.47 1.58
CA GLY A 282 -6.26 4.06 0.37
C GLY A 282 -5.86 4.90 -0.84
N GLU A 283 -6.87 5.32 -1.58
CA GLU A 283 -6.76 6.00 -2.87
C GLU A 283 -6.00 7.34 -2.78
N HIS A 284 -5.53 7.87 -3.91
CA HIS A 284 -4.81 9.15 -3.99
C HIS A 284 -4.71 9.65 -5.44
N PHE A 285 -4.72 10.96 -5.61
CA PHE A 285 -4.45 11.62 -6.89
C PHE A 285 -3.11 12.36 -6.89
N ASN A 286 -2.26 12.03 -7.86
CA ASN A 286 -1.02 12.75 -8.15
C ASN A 286 -1.11 13.49 -9.49
N SER A 287 -0.31 14.55 -9.64
CA SER A 287 -0.10 15.27 -10.90
C SER A 287 0.89 14.51 -11.79
N VAL A 288 0.99 14.83 -13.07
CA VAL A 288 2.10 14.39 -13.92
C VAL A 288 3.02 15.56 -14.26
N ALA A 289 4.22 15.27 -14.75
CA ALA A 289 5.11 16.25 -15.36
C ALA A 289 5.82 15.64 -16.58
N PRO A 290 6.35 16.44 -17.52
CA PRO A 290 7.30 15.97 -18.51
C PRO A 290 8.53 15.33 -17.85
N VAL A 291 9.08 14.29 -18.47
CA VAL A 291 10.31 13.58 -18.03
C VAL A 291 11.51 14.53 -18.00
#